data_AF-A0A419KI61-F1
#
_entry.id   AF-A0A419KI61-F1
#
_cell.length_a   1.000
_cell.length_b   1.000
_cell.length_c   1.000
_cell.angle_alpha   90.00
_cell.angle_beta   90.00
_cell.angle_gamma   90.00
#
_symmetry.space_group_name_H-M   'P 1'
#
loop_
_entity.id
_entity.type
_entity.pdbx_description
1 polymer ?
#
loop_
_entity_poly.entity_id
_entity_poly.type
_entity_poly.pdbx_seq_one_letter_code
_entity_poly.pdbx_strand_id
1 'polypeptide(L)'
;MLRIQLQNFLPTINSAEDIFELFHKLKYPPAIFFDTKYKRKIEDFDLKAEEKQRIRNIYTVFSFEKNLTVFLVETTSLASKLIRYLAKVFSDRYDSVLLVVTKDYSDLLFVLPEYERDTKGKPKLKITKLFVKTDEPYYTALEILASIAYEGTERGWRDVRRKWKEAFNVERVTESFFEDYKRIFFDVRNLLLEQGIEVLQLLPLLLLFSFFYISP
;
A
#
# COMPACT_ATOMS: atom_id res chain seq x y z
N MET A 1 8.68 -15.54 -1.37
CA MET A 1 9.91 -14.89 -0.90
C MET A 1 9.75 -13.41 -0.60
N LEU A 2 9.22 -12.58 -1.51
CA LEU A 2 9.16 -11.12 -1.29
C LEU A 2 8.38 -10.70 -0.03
N ARG A 3 7.22 -11.32 0.25
CA ARG A 3 6.46 -11.04 1.49
C ARG A 3 7.28 -11.24 2.77
N ILE A 4 8.07 -12.31 2.84
CA ILE A 4 8.94 -12.59 3.99
C ILE A 4 10.04 -11.53 4.10
N GLN A 5 10.61 -11.09 2.97
CA GLN A 5 11.59 -10.00 2.96
C GLN A 5 10.97 -8.69 3.47
N LEU A 6 9.74 -8.37 3.05
CA LEU A 6 9.00 -7.20 3.54
C LEU A 6 8.67 -7.33 5.02
N GLN A 7 8.21 -8.50 5.48
CA GLN A 7 7.90 -8.75 6.89
C GLN A 7 9.11 -8.52 7.79
N ASN A 8 10.31 -8.90 7.34
CA ASN A 8 11.54 -8.69 8.10
C ASN A 8 12.08 -7.26 7.98
N PHE A 9 11.77 -6.54 6.89
CA PHE A 9 12.30 -5.20 6.64
C PHE A 9 11.42 -4.08 7.18
N LEU A 10 10.09 -4.20 7.13
CA LEU A 10 9.19 -3.15 7.62
C LEU A 10 9.52 -2.74 9.07
N PRO A 11 9.79 -3.65 10.02
CA PRO A 11 10.12 -3.28 11.40
C PRO A 11 11.41 -2.48 11.55
N THR A 12 12.28 -2.45 10.54
CA THR A 12 13.54 -1.69 10.59
C THR A 12 13.39 -0.26 10.09
N ILE A 13 12.27 0.09 9.46
CA ILE A 13 12.04 1.41 8.87
C ILE A 13 11.96 2.47 9.98
N ASN A 14 12.88 3.43 9.95
CA ASN A 14 12.93 4.56 10.89
C ASN A 14 13.34 5.89 10.22
N SER A 15 13.61 5.90 8.92
CA SER A 15 14.15 7.04 8.18
C SER A 15 13.59 7.16 6.76
N ALA A 16 13.89 8.28 6.10
CA ALA A 16 13.55 8.47 4.69
C ALA A 16 14.30 7.48 3.81
N GLU A 17 15.58 7.23 4.11
CA GLU A 17 16.43 6.24 3.43
C GLU A 17 15.78 4.86 3.40
N ASP A 18 15.18 4.43 4.52
CA ASP A 18 14.50 3.13 4.60
C ASP A 18 13.28 3.03 3.67
N ILE A 19 12.61 4.15 3.38
CA ILE A 19 11.51 4.19 2.40
C ILE A 19 12.06 4.03 0.97
N PHE A 20 13.22 4.57 0.66
CA PHE A 20 13.86 4.35 -0.64
C PHE A 20 14.29 2.88 -0.76
N GLU A 21 14.89 2.33 0.29
CA GLU A 21 15.24 0.91 0.39
C GLU A 21 14.03 -0.02 0.27
N LEU A 22 12.86 0.37 0.80
CA LEU A 22 11.61 -0.36 0.60
C LEU A 22 11.31 -0.52 -0.90
N PHE A 23 11.40 0.56 -1.68
CA PHE A 23 11.14 0.50 -3.11
C PHE A 23 12.26 -0.21 -3.89
N HIS A 24 13.52 -0.20 -3.41
CA HIS A 24 14.56 -1.07 -3.93
C HIS A 24 14.25 -2.56 -3.70
N LYS A 25 13.75 -2.93 -2.51
CA LYS A 25 13.30 -4.31 -2.23
C LYS A 25 12.07 -4.70 -3.04
N LEU A 26 11.23 -3.73 -3.39
CA LEU A 26 10.16 -3.88 -4.39
C LEU A 26 10.68 -3.90 -5.83
N LYS A 27 12.00 -4.01 -6.03
CA LYS A 27 12.68 -4.28 -7.30
C LYS A 27 12.58 -3.18 -8.35
N TYR A 28 12.23 -1.95 -7.95
CA TYR A 28 12.26 -0.83 -8.88
C TYR A 28 13.69 -0.55 -9.38
N PRO A 29 13.87 -0.19 -10.67
CA PRO A 29 15.19 0.05 -11.23
C PRO A 29 15.97 1.15 -10.48
N PRO A 30 17.24 0.97 -10.10
CA PRO A 30 17.98 2.00 -9.37
C PRO A 30 18.07 3.36 -10.10
N ALA A 31 18.06 3.35 -11.43
CA ALA A 31 18.21 4.55 -12.26
C ALA A 31 17.05 5.57 -12.17
N ILE A 32 15.89 5.19 -11.62
CA ILE A 32 14.73 6.09 -11.47
C ILE A 32 14.67 6.77 -10.09
N PHE A 33 15.51 6.35 -9.15
CA PHE A 33 15.54 6.87 -7.79
C PHE A 33 16.23 8.23 -7.74
N PHE A 34 15.76 9.07 -6.83
CA PHE A 34 16.41 10.34 -6.52
C PHE A 34 17.40 10.16 -5.36
N ASP A 35 18.18 11.19 -5.08
CA ASP A 35 19.03 11.25 -3.90
C ASP A 35 18.18 11.30 -2.62
N THR A 36 18.43 10.40 -1.67
CA THR A 36 17.70 10.29 -0.39
C THR A 36 17.83 11.55 0.45
N LYS A 37 18.94 12.30 0.31
CA LYS A 37 19.21 13.54 1.04
C LYS A 37 18.50 14.74 0.43
N TYR A 38 18.03 14.62 -0.81
CA TYR A 38 17.39 15.73 -1.50
C TYR A 38 15.94 15.91 -1.04
N LYS A 39 15.71 16.99 -0.30
CA LYS A 39 14.38 17.44 0.13
C LYS A 39 13.81 18.43 -0.88
N ARG A 40 12.57 18.19 -1.31
CA ARG A 40 11.82 19.16 -2.10
C ARG A 40 11.48 20.37 -1.25
N LYS A 41 11.54 21.56 -1.85
CA LYS A 41 11.07 22.78 -1.21
C LYS A 41 9.55 22.68 -1.06
N ILE A 42 9.03 22.91 0.15
CA ILE A 42 7.59 22.81 0.43
C ILE A 42 6.82 23.87 -0.37
N GLU A 43 7.49 24.99 -0.67
CA GLU A 43 6.98 26.10 -1.47
C GLU A 43 6.63 25.69 -2.90
N ASP A 44 7.32 24.70 -3.47
CA ASP A 44 7.09 24.22 -4.84
C ASP A 44 5.70 23.57 -5.03
N PHE A 45 5.02 23.22 -3.93
CA PHE A 45 3.72 22.55 -3.94
C PHE A 45 2.53 23.49 -3.75
N ASP A 46 2.76 24.81 -3.60
CA ASP A 46 1.72 25.85 -3.39
C ASP A 46 0.70 25.47 -2.30
N LEU A 47 1.21 24.90 -1.22
CA LEU A 47 0.38 24.45 -0.11
C LEU A 47 -0.18 25.66 0.65
N LYS A 48 -1.41 25.54 1.17
CA LYS A 48 -2.01 26.55 2.05
C LYS A 48 -1.15 26.75 3.29
N ALA A 49 -1.03 27.99 3.77
CA ALA A 49 -0.17 28.32 4.90
C ALA A 49 -0.42 27.45 6.15
N GLU A 50 -1.68 27.19 6.49
CA GLU A 50 -2.08 26.31 7.61
C GLU A 50 -1.56 24.87 7.43
N GLU A 51 -1.65 24.33 6.22
CA GLU A 51 -1.27 22.93 5.95
C GLU A 51 0.25 22.79 5.76
N LYS A 52 0.96 23.85 5.31
CA LYS A 52 2.43 23.90 5.23
C LYS A 52 3.08 23.60 6.57
N GLN A 53 2.56 24.18 7.67
CA GLN A 53 3.08 23.97 9.02
C GLN A 53 2.99 22.52 9.50
N ARG A 54 2.16 21.70 8.83
CA ARG A 54 1.94 20.29 9.17
C ARG A 54 2.82 19.35 8.37
N ILE A 55 3.63 19.86 7.45
CA ILE A 55 4.54 19.10 6.60
C ILE A 55 5.96 19.44 7.03
N ARG A 56 6.73 18.41 7.38
CA ARG A 56 8.13 18.57 7.81
C ARG A 56 9.09 18.44 6.64
N ASN A 57 8.92 17.39 5.83
CA ASN A 57 9.78 17.11 4.69
C ASN A 57 8.96 16.48 3.56
N ILE A 58 9.37 16.75 2.32
CA ILE A 58 8.85 16.08 1.11
C ILE A 58 10.05 15.56 0.32
N TYR A 59 10.02 14.30 -0.07
CA TYR A 59 11.01 13.67 -0.93
C TYR A 59 10.33 13.12 -2.16
N THR A 60 11.00 13.20 -3.30
CA THR A 60 10.67 12.35 -4.43
C THR A 60 11.47 11.06 -4.24
N VAL A 61 10.80 9.92 -4.08
CA VAL A 61 11.50 8.64 -3.92
C VAL A 61 12.04 8.20 -5.28
N PHE A 62 11.14 8.12 -6.26
CA PHE A 62 11.50 7.89 -7.65
C PHE A 62 10.48 8.55 -8.60
N SER A 63 10.88 8.72 -9.86
CA SER A 63 9.97 9.08 -10.95
C SER A 63 10.21 8.17 -12.15
N PHE A 64 9.17 7.44 -12.54
CA PHE A 64 9.16 6.51 -13.66
C PHE A 64 8.62 7.23 -14.90
N GLU A 65 9.46 7.36 -15.94
CA GLU A 65 9.13 8.04 -17.21
C GLU A 65 8.55 9.45 -17.04
N LYS A 66 8.82 10.12 -15.90
CA LYS A 66 8.26 11.43 -15.49
C LYS A 66 6.74 11.48 -15.28
N ASN A 67 5.99 10.43 -15.64
CA ASN A 67 4.53 10.40 -15.52
C ASN A 67 4.06 9.71 -14.24
N LEU A 68 4.85 8.82 -13.65
CA LEU A 68 4.50 8.12 -12.41
C LEU A 68 5.53 8.39 -11.34
N THR A 69 5.11 8.98 -10.23
CA THR A 69 6.03 9.47 -9.19
C THR A 69 5.62 9.00 -7.81
N VAL A 70 6.58 8.53 -7.02
CA VAL A 70 6.38 8.23 -5.60
C VAL A 70 6.92 9.39 -4.77
N PHE A 71 6.12 9.89 -3.85
CA PHE A 71 6.55 10.89 -2.86
C PHE A 71 6.51 10.32 -1.45
N LEU A 72 7.53 10.63 -0.66
CA LEU A 72 7.48 10.51 0.78
C LEU A 72 7.14 11.88 1.37
N VAL A 73 6.11 11.94 2.21
CA VAL A 73 5.70 13.16 2.91
C VAL A 73 5.72 12.90 4.41
N GLU A 74 6.67 13.51 5.10
CA GLU A 74 6.70 13.51 6.56
C GLU A 74 5.79 14.62 7.09
N THR A 75 4.85 14.26 7.96
CA THR A 75 3.87 15.21 8.51
C THR A 75 3.83 15.18 10.03
N THR A 76 3.14 16.16 10.63
CA THR A 76 2.88 16.18 12.07
C THR A 76 1.70 15.31 12.49
N SER A 77 0.87 14.86 11.54
CA SER A 77 -0.33 14.06 11.79
C SER A 77 -0.78 13.30 10.53
N LEU A 78 -1.49 12.18 10.71
CA LEU A 78 -2.12 11.42 9.62
C LEU A 78 -3.63 11.70 9.49
N ALA A 79 -4.07 12.87 9.93
CA ALA A 79 -5.50 13.23 9.97
C ALA A 79 -6.13 13.19 8.57
N SER A 80 -7.33 12.61 8.47
CA SER A 80 -8.02 12.39 7.18
C SER A 80 -8.19 13.65 6.32
N LYS A 81 -8.39 14.83 6.95
CA LYS A 81 -8.44 16.14 6.27
C LYS A 81 -7.13 16.46 5.54
N LEU A 82 -5.99 16.30 6.22
CA LEU A 82 -4.66 16.54 5.64
C LEU A 82 -4.37 15.57 4.49
N ILE A 83 -4.66 14.29 4.69
CA ILE A 83 -4.43 13.26 3.67
C ILE A 83 -5.25 13.55 2.41
N ARG A 84 -6.53 13.92 2.56
CA ARG A 84 -7.37 14.35 1.42
C ARG A 84 -6.80 15.58 0.71
N TYR A 85 -6.31 16.54 1.48
CA TYR A 85 -5.71 17.75 0.94
C TYR A 85 -4.43 17.45 0.14
N LEU A 86 -3.49 16.70 0.72
CA LEU A 86 -2.26 16.25 0.07
C LEU A 86 -2.57 15.45 -1.20
N ALA A 87 -3.46 14.47 -1.11
CA ALA A 87 -3.90 13.67 -2.25
C ALA A 87 -4.35 14.55 -3.41
N LYS A 88 -5.19 15.56 -3.13
CA LYS A 88 -5.66 16.50 -4.15
C LYS A 88 -4.54 17.36 -4.73
N VAL A 89 -3.72 17.99 -3.89
CA VAL A 89 -2.63 18.88 -4.35
C VAL A 89 -1.66 18.15 -5.26
N PHE A 90 -1.29 16.92 -4.91
CA PHE A 90 -0.37 16.14 -5.72
C PHE A 90 -1.06 15.58 -6.98
N SER A 91 -2.30 15.12 -6.91
CA SER A 91 -3.03 14.63 -8.10
C SER A 91 -3.35 15.72 -9.12
N ASP A 92 -3.43 16.98 -8.69
CA ASP A 92 -3.65 18.12 -9.59
C ASP A 92 -2.37 18.51 -10.36
N ARG A 93 -1.18 18.09 -9.88
CA ARG A 93 0.13 18.48 -10.43
C ARG A 93 0.87 17.36 -11.16
N TYR A 94 0.60 16.11 -10.81
CA TYR A 94 1.31 14.94 -11.31
C TYR A 94 0.32 13.94 -11.92
N ASP A 95 0.67 13.37 -13.07
CA ASP A 95 -0.22 12.48 -13.83
C ASP A 95 -0.60 11.22 -13.04
N SER A 96 0.38 10.56 -12.43
CA SER A 96 0.18 9.39 -11.57
C SER A 96 1.09 9.50 -10.37
N VAL A 97 0.50 9.41 -9.18
CA VAL A 97 1.22 9.61 -7.92
C VAL A 97 0.83 8.56 -6.92
N LEU A 98 1.82 8.07 -6.17
CA LEU A 98 1.65 7.34 -4.93
C LEU A 98 2.32 8.16 -3.82
N LEU A 99 1.57 8.50 -2.78
CA LEU A 99 2.13 9.16 -1.60
C LEU A 99 2.38 8.12 -0.52
N VAL A 100 3.55 8.16 0.10
CA VAL A 100 3.84 7.52 1.38
C VAL A 100 3.85 8.62 2.42
N VAL A 101 2.89 8.61 3.34
CA VAL A 101 2.75 9.64 4.36
C VAL A 101 3.04 9.04 5.73
N THR A 102 3.88 9.70 6.52
CA THR A 102 4.25 9.21 7.85
C THR A 102 4.46 10.35 8.84
N LYS A 103 4.23 10.06 10.13
CA LYS A 103 4.54 10.98 11.24
C LYS A 103 5.91 10.71 11.85
N ASP A 104 6.37 9.48 11.86
CA ASP A 104 7.53 9.03 12.65
C ASP A 104 8.00 7.63 12.24
N TYR A 105 7.58 7.17 11.05
CA TYR A 105 7.93 5.87 10.47
C TYR A 105 7.39 4.62 11.19
N SER A 106 6.74 4.74 12.35
CA SER A 106 6.00 3.62 12.97
C SER A 106 4.76 3.24 12.17
N ASP A 107 4.13 4.24 11.55
CA ASP A 107 2.97 4.09 10.69
C ASP A 107 3.23 4.71 9.32
N LEU A 108 3.03 3.92 8.28
CA LEU A 108 3.09 4.37 6.89
C LEU A 108 1.69 4.33 6.29
N LEU A 109 1.27 5.45 5.73
CA LEU A 109 0.04 5.54 4.97
C LEU A 109 0.35 5.72 3.49
N PHE A 110 0.15 4.65 2.72
CA PHE A 110 0.21 4.70 1.27
C PHE A 110 -1.11 5.25 0.74
N VAL A 111 -1.06 6.26 -0.12
CA VAL A 111 -2.22 6.97 -0.64
C VAL A 111 -2.13 7.01 -2.16
N LEU A 112 -3.06 6.33 -2.82
CA LEU A 112 -3.20 6.28 -4.27
C LEU A 112 -4.40 7.13 -4.70
N PRO A 113 -4.20 8.42 -5.03
CA PRO A 113 -5.24 9.24 -5.62
C PRO A 113 -5.48 8.91 -7.10
N GLU A 114 -6.74 8.84 -7.50
CA GLU A 114 -7.16 8.66 -8.88
C GLU A 114 -8.33 9.58 -9.23
N TYR A 115 -8.30 10.19 -10.41
CA TYR A 115 -9.48 10.82 -10.97
C TYR A 115 -10.31 9.79 -11.74
N GLU A 116 -11.54 9.59 -11.28
CA GLU A 116 -12.55 8.79 -11.98
C GLU A 116 -13.65 9.73 -12.50
N ARG A 117 -14.43 9.26 -13.48
CA ARG A 117 -15.62 9.98 -13.95
C ARG A 117 -16.79 9.56 -13.08
N ASP A 118 -17.52 10.51 -12.52
CA ASP A 118 -18.77 10.22 -11.82
C ASP A 118 -19.89 9.85 -12.82
N THR A 119 -21.08 9.51 -12.29
CA THR A 119 -22.26 9.15 -13.11
C THR A 119 -22.73 10.26 -14.04
N LYS A 120 -22.23 11.49 -13.87
CA LYS A 120 -22.52 12.67 -14.70
C LYS A 120 -21.31 13.08 -15.56
N GLY A 121 -20.27 12.26 -15.63
CA GLY A 121 -19.05 12.51 -16.41
C GLY A 121 -18.10 13.55 -15.80
N LYS A 122 -18.34 14.03 -14.58
CA LYS A 122 -17.46 15.00 -13.91
C LYS A 122 -16.28 14.27 -13.25
N PRO A 123 -15.08 14.88 -13.24
CA PRO A 123 -13.94 14.31 -12.55
C PRO A 123 -14.19 14.30 -11.03
N LYS A 124 -14.08 13.12 -10.43
CA LYS A 124 -14.17 12.90 -8.98
C LYS A 124 -12.87 12.26 -8.51
N LEU A 125 -12.25 12.86 -7.50
CA LEU A 125 -11.05 12.31 -6.88
C LEU A 125 -11.44 11.14 -5.96
N LYS A 126 -11.02 9.94 -6.33
CA LYS A 126 -11.02 8.74 -5.49
C LYS A 126 -9.67 8.65 -4.79
N ILE A 127 -9.68 8.28 -3.51
CA ILE A 127 -8.46 8.16 -2.71
C ILE A 127 -8.47 6.79 -2.06
N THR A 128 -7.63 5.90 -2.56
CA THR A 128 -7.43 4.59 -1.96
C THR A 128 -6.26 4.66 -0.99
N LYS A 129 -6.38 4.02 0.17
CA LYS A 129 -5.39 4.08 1.24
C LYS A 129 -5.00 2.68 1.66
N LEU A 130 -3.70 2.47 1.89
CA LEU A 130 -3.18 1.30 2.57
C LEU A 130 -2.42 1.78 3.81
N PHE A 131 -2.90 1.35 4.98
CA PHE A 131 -2.23 1.59 6.25
C PHE A 131 -1.28 0.43 6.55
N VAL A 132 -0.04 0.74 6.90
CA VAL A 132 1.00 -0.22 7.22
C VAL A 132 1.62 0.17 8.55
N LYS A 133 1.39 -0.67 9.56
CA LYS A 133 2.09 -0.62 10.84
C LYS A 133 3.44 -1.31 10.64
N THR A 134 4.55 -0.65 10.94
CA THR A 134 5.87 -1.18 10.57
C THR A 134 6.36 -2.28 11.51
N ASP A 135 6.02 -2.22 12.80
CA ASP A 135 6.40 -3.21 13.82
C ASP A 135 5.69 -4.56 13.65
N GLU A 136 4.40 -4.53 13.30
CA GLU A 136 3.55 -5.70 13.12
C GLU A 136 2.67 -5.53 11.87
N PRO A 137 3.26 -5.68 10.67
CA PRO A 137 2.53 -5.46 9.43
C PRO A 137 1.51 -6.57 9.19
N TYR A 138 0.26 -6.18 8.95
CA TYR A 138 -0.81 -7.11 8.58
C TYR A 138 -0.45 -7.89 7.31
N TYR A 139 -0.88 -9.16 7.24
CA TYR A 139 -0.66 -10.01 6.08
C TYR A 139 -1.17 -9.38 4.78
N THR A 140 -2.37 -8.78 4.81
CA THR A 140 -2.96 -8.10 3.64
C THR A 140 -2.14 -6.90 3.19
N ALA A 141 -1.55 -6.16 4.13
CA ALA A 141 -0.65 -5.06 3.80
C ALA A 141 0.64 -5.55 3.13
N LEU A 142 1.23 -6.64 3.64
CA LEU A 142 2.39 -7.29 3.02
C LEU A 142 2.06 -7.82 1.61
N GLU A 143 0.88 -8.37 1.42
CA GLU A 143 0.41 -8.87 0.12
C GLU A 143 0.23 -7.74 -0.89
N ILE A 144 -0.42 -6.63 -0.50
CA ILE A 144 -0.58 -5.47 -1.36
C ILE A 144 0.77 -4.85 -1.71
N LEU A 145 1.67 -4.67 -0.73
CA LEU A 145 3.01 -4.15 -0.98
C LEU A 145 3.82 -5.07 -1.90
N ALA A 146 3.76 -6.40 -1.69
CA ALA A 146 4.42 -7.34 -2.59
C ALA A 146 3.86 -7.28 -4.02
N SER A 147 2.55 -7.03 -4.15
CA SER A 147 1.84 -6.97 -5.44
C SER A 147 2.16 -5.73 -6.26
N ILE A 148 2.69 -4.67 -5.65
CA ILE A 148 3.16 -3.48 -6.39
C ILE A 148 4.63 -3.57 -6.84
N ALA A 149 5.35 -4.63 -6.49
CA ALA A 149 6.74 -4.79 -6.87
C ALA A 149 6.94 -4.79 -8.38
N TYR A 150 8.04 -4.22 -8.86
CA TYR A 150 8.38 -4.20 -10.27
C TYR A 150 8.87 -5.59 -10.72
N GLU A 151 8.33 -6.11 -11.83
CA GLU A 151 8.69 -7.43 -12.34
C GLU A 151 9.65 -7.38 -13.54
N GLY A 152 9.85 -6.21 -14.14
CA GLY A 152 10.65 -6.06 -15.36
C GLY A 152 9.92 -6.44 -16.64
N THR A 153 8.64 -6.83 -16.53
CA THR A 153 7.76 -7.17 -17.65
C THR A 153 6.86 -5.99 -18.05
N GLU A 154 6.76 -4.97 -17.19
CA GLU A 154 5.98 -3.76 -17.41
C GLU A 154 6.57 -2.94 -18.58
N ARG A 155 5.76 -2.61 -19.58
CA ARG A 155 6.22 -1.94 -20.82
C ARG A 155 6.41 -0.42 -20.67
N GLY A 156 5.98 0.14 -19.55
CA GLY A 156 6.08 1.57 -19.24
C GLY A 156 5.22 1.96 -18.02
N TRP A 157 5.15 3.26 -17.73
CA TRP A 157 4.51 3.76 -16.50
C TRP A 157 3.02 3.37 -16.38
N ARG A 158 2.31 3.21 -17.50
CA ARG A 158 0.89 2.83 -17.51
C ARG A 158 0.65 1.43 -16.97
N ASP A 159 1.55 0.49 -17.25
CA ASP A 159 1.46 -0.87 -16.71
C ASP A 159 1.74 -0.88 -15.21
N VAL A 160 2.76 -0.14 -14.77
CA VAL A 160 3.06 0.05 -13.34
C VAL A 160 1.85 0.67 -12.62
N ARG A 161 1.23 1.72 -13.20
CA ARG A 161 0.03 2.36 -12.66
C ARG A 161 -1.14 1.38 -12.55
N ARG A 162 -1.38 0.59 -13.60
CA ARG A 162 -2.46 -0.42 -13.61
C ARG A 162 -2.22 -1.47 -12.53
N LYS A 163 -0.98 -1.95 -12.39
CA LYS A 163 -0.58 -2.90 -11.34
C LYS A 163 -0.84 -2.34 -9.94
N TRP A 164 -0.49 -1.07 -9.69
CA TRP A 164 -0.81 -0.41 -8.42
C TRP A 164 -2.32 -0.36 -8.16
N LYS A 165 -3.09 0.02 -9.17
CA LYS A 165 -4.56 0.07 -9.06
C LYS A 165 -5.15 -1.30 -8.71
N GLU A 166 -4.67 -2.35 -9.37
CA GLU A 166 -5.11 -3.72 -9.11
C GLU A 166 -4.72 -4.19 -7.70
N ALA A 167 -3.49 -3.91 -7.26
CA ALA A 167 -3.01 -4.27 -5.92
C ALA A 167 -3.78 -3.56 -4.81
N PHE A 168 -4.14 -2.28 -5.01
CA PHE A 168 -4.90 -1.49 -4.02
C PHE A 168 -6.41 -1.79 -4.03
N ASN A 169 -6.90 -2.70 -4.89
CA ASN A 169 -8.30 -3.11 -4.89
C ASN A 169 -8.58 -4.10 -3.74
N VAL A 170 -9.11 -3.57 -2.63
CA VAL A 170 -9.35 -4.31 -1.38
C VAL A 170 -10.31 -5.49 -1.55
N GLU A 171 -11.32 -5.41 -2.42
CA GLU A 171 -12.24 -6.52 -2.68
C GLU A 171 -11.48 -7.74 -3.21
N ARG A 172 -10.63 -7.53 -4.23
CA ARG A 172 -9.79 -8.58 -4.82
C ARG A 172 -8.79 -9.17 -3.82
N VAL A 173 -8.23 -8.34 -2.93
CA VAL A 173 -7.29 -8.81 -1.89
C VAL A 173 -8.02 -9.62 -0.83
N THR A 174 -9.22 -9.19 -0.44
CA THR A 174 -10.06 -9.93 0.53
C THR A 174 -10.50 -11.28 -0.04
N GLU A 175 -10.89 -11.33 -1.31
CA GLU A 175 -11.20 -12.59 -2.01
C GLU A 175 -10.01 -13.55 -2.05
N SER A 176 -8.81 -13.04 -2.41
CA SER A 176 -7.56 -13.83 -2.42
C SER A 176 -7.26 -14.41 -1.04
N PHE A 177 -7.32 -13.57 0.00
CA PHE A 177 -7.13 -13.98 1.39
C PHE A 177 -8.15 -15.04 1.82
N PHE A 178 -9.42 -14.85 1.46
CA PHE A 178 -10.48 -15.78 1.78
C PHE A 178 -10.24 -17.15 1.13
N GLU A 179 -9.90 -17.20 -0.16
CA GLU A 179 -9.62 -18.46 -0.84
C GLU A 179 -8.35 -19.15 -0.31
N ASP A 180 -7.32 -18.39 0.06
CA ASP A 180 -6.12 -18.93 0.73
C ASP A 180 -6.46 -19.52 2.11
N TYR A 181 -7.24 -18.81 2.93
CA TYR A 181 -7.71 -19.30 4.22
C TYR A 181 -8.54 -20.57 4.06
N LYS A 182 -9.46 -20.58 3.11
CA LYS A 182 -10.31 -21.73 2.78
C LYS A 182 -9.50 -22.94 2.35
N ARG A 183 -8.47 -22.76 1.53
CA ARG A 183 -7.55 -23.85 1.16
C ARG A 183 -6.86 -24.43 2.40
N ILE A 184 -6.22 -23.58 3.21
CA ILE A 184 -5.51 -24.03 4.43
C ILE A 184 -6.48 -24.74 5.39
N PHE A 185 -7.69 -24.20 5.55
CA PHE A 185 -8.73 -24.81 6.37
C PHE A 185 -9.06 -26.23 5.91
N PHE A 186 -9.29 -26.42 4.60
CA PHE A 186 -9.60 -27.74 4.06
C PHE A 186 -8.41 -28.70 4.11
N ASP A 187 -7.18 -28.22 3.91
CA ASP A 187 -5.97 -29.03 4.06
C ASP A 187 -5.83 -29.56 5.49
N VAL A 188 -5.97 -28.69 6.49
CA VAL A 188 -5.94 -29.07 7.92
C VAL A 188 -7.07 -30.05 8.24
N ARG A 189 -8.29 -29.78 7.78
CA ARG A 189 -9.44 -30.68 7.99
C ARG A 189 -9.16 -32.07 7.41
N ASN A 190 -8.66 -32.15 6.18
CA ASN A 190 -8.40 -33.43 5.52
C ASN A 190 -7.30 -34.22 6.24
N LEU A 191 -6.22 -33.55 6.67
CA LEU A 191 -5.17 -34.19 7.48
C LEU A 191 -5.71 -34.77 8.78
N LEU A 192 -6.62 -34.06 9.47
CA LEU A 192 -7.23 -34.56 10.71
C LEU A 192 -8.16 -35.76 10.45
N LEU A 193 -8.93 -35.74 9.35
CA LEU A 193 -9.77 -36.88 8.94
C LEU A 193 -8.92 -38.11 8.57
N GLU A 194 -7.80 -37.93 7.87
CA GLU A 194 -6.85 -39.00 7.55
C GLU A 194 -6.22 -39.63 8.80
N GLN A 195 -6.09 -38.84 9.88
CA GLN A 195 -5.63 -39.33 11.20
C GLN A 195 -6.74 -40.01 12.02
N GLY A 196 -7.94 -40.18 11.46
CA GLY A 196 -9.06 -40.86 12.11
C GLY A 196 -9.84 -39.99 13.09
N ILE A 197 -9.65 -38.66 13.08
CA ILE A 197 -10.48 -37.75 13.88
C ILE A 197 -11.86 -37.66 13.25
N GLU A 198 -12.90 -37.93 14.05
CA GLU A 198 -14.27 -37.88 13.57
C GLU A 198 -14.74 -36.46 13.29
N VAL A 199 -15.61 -36.29 12.29
CA VAL A 199 -16.17 -34.99 11.87
C VAL A 199 -16.83 -34.23 13.04
N LEU A 200 -17.43 -34.95 13.99
CA LEU A 200 -18.07 -34.35 15.17
C LEU A 200 -17.06 -33.62 16.07
N GLN A 201 -15.82 -34.08 16.12
CA GLN A 201 -14.74 -33.46 16.89
C GLN A 201 -14.16 -32.22 16.19
N LEU A 202 -14.49 -32.02 14.91
CA LEU A 202 -14.08 -30.87 14.10
C LEU A 202 -15.13 -29.73 14.12
N LEU A 203 -16.25 -29.90 14.82
CA LEU A 203 -17.31 -28.89 14.94
C LEU A 203 -16.81 -27.49 15.37
N PRO A 204 -15.89 -27.34 16.33
CA PRO A 204 -15.34 -26.03 16.70
C PRO A 204 -14.56 -25.36 15.55
N LEU A 205 -13.83 -26.16 14.77
CA LEU A 205 -13.08 -25.70 13.60
C LEU A 205 -14.05 -25.23 12.49
N LEU A 206 -15.10 -26.03 12.24
CA LEU A 206 -16.15 -25.72 11.26
C LEU A 206 -16.98 -24.48 11.65
N LEU A 207 -17.19 -24.24 12.94
CA LEU A 207 -17.86 -23.04 13.45
C LEU A 207 -16.99 -21.79 13.27
N LEU A 208 -15.66 -21.90 13.46
CA LEU A 208 -14.72 -20.82 13.16
C LEU A 208 -14.77 -20.43 11.68
N PHE A 209 -14.79 -21.41 10.78
CA PHE A 209 -14.91 -21.16 9.34
C PHE A 209 -16.22 -20.48 8.96
N SER A 210 -17.35 -20.90 9.54
CA SER A 210 -18.66 -20.30 9.25
C SER A 210 -18.83 -18.89 9.84
N PHE A 211 -18.17 -18.56 10.95
CA PHE A 211 -18.13 -17.19 11.49
C PHE A 211 -17.45 -16.20 10.54
N PHE A 212 -16.40 -16.62 9.82
CA PHE A 212 -15.76 -15.80 8.78
C PHE A 212 -16.55 -15.76 7.46
N TYR A 213 -17.56 -16.63 7.29
CA TYR A 213 -18.34 -16.78 6.05
C TYR A 213 -19.67 -16.00 6.04
N ILE A 214 -20.17 -15.53 7.20
CA ILE A 214 -21.56 -15.03 7.36
C ILE A 214 -21.67 -13.53 7.73
N SER A 215 -20.58 -12.80 7.95
CA SER A 215 -20.69 -11.34 8.13
C SER A 215 -20.52 -10.59 6.79
N PRO A 216 -21.55 -9.83 6.35
CA PRO A 216 -21.51 -9.06 5.10
C PRO A 216 -20.53 -7.88 5.16
#